data_AF-A0A8J1UIK4-F1
#
_entry.id   AF-A0A8J1UIK4-F1
#
_cell.length_a   1.000
_cell.length_b   1.000
_cell.length_c   1.000
_cell.angle_alpha   90.00
_cell.angle_beta   90.00
_cell.angle_gamma   90.00
#
_symmetry.space_group_name_H-M   'P 1'
#
loop_
_entity.id
_entity.type
_entity.pdbx_description
1 polymer ?
#
loop_
_entity_poly.entity_id
_entity_poly.type
_entity_poly.pdbx_seq_one_letter_code
_entity_poly.pdbx_strand_id
1 'polypeptide(L)'
;NIDMERVNTLMKIKSGDRILTVAANGSHALSKLLADPKEVIALDVSAPQLHMAKLQATGMELLSRSDFCTLIGINRRKIAKSERLELYEHIRSALKPETKAYWDKCLNYIEDGLLYCGKQDRIVNEFSKSRLPEIHDDSTIKQYLELGDDMGEQLRFHNEIWNSKPWRKEYTNMRNKFAAPV
;
A
#
# COMPACT_ATOMS: atom_id res chain seq x y z
N ASN A 1 -9.84 -0.91 -9.68
CA ASN A 1 -9.23 -1.87 -8.72
C ASN A 1 -8.06 -2.52 -9.42
N ILE A 2 -6.82 -2.28 -8.98
CA ILE A 2 -5.68 -3.09 -9.46
C ILE A 2 -5.83 -4.44 -8.79
N ASP A 3 -6.36 -5.40 -9.54
CA ASP A 3 -6.42 -6.79 -9.13
C ASP A 3 -4.99 -7.37 -9.19
N MET A 4 -4.46 -7.80 -8.05
CA MET A 4 -3.12 -8.39 -7.99
C MET A 4 -3.06 -9.73 -8.76
N GLU A 5 -4.18 -10.42 -8.95
CA GLU A 5 -4.25 -11.59 -9.84
C GLU A 5 -4.05 -11.19 -11.30
N ARG A 6 -4.61 -10.05 -11.74
CA ARG A 6 -4.33 -9.48 -13.07
C ARG A 6 -2.85 -9.17 -13.24
N VAL A 7 -2.20 -8.59 -12.22
CA VAL A 7 -0.76 -8.31 -12.28
C VAL A 7 0.06 -9.60 -12.40
N ASN A 8 -0.27 -10.64 -11.64
CA ASN A 8 0.39 -11.95 -11.73
C ASN A 8 0.19 -12.59 -13.12
N THR A 9 -1.02 -12.47 -13.68
CA THR A 9 -1.35 -12.93 -15.03
C THR A 9 -0.53 -12.22 -16.10
N LEU A 10 -0.41 -10.89 -16.02
CA LEU A 10 0.41 -10.09 -16.94
C LEU A 10 1.89 -10.44 -16.85
N MET A 11 2.38 -10.72 -15.63
CA MET A 11 3.75 -11.16 -15.39
C MET A 11 3.98 -12.64 -15.77
N LYS A 12 2.93 -13.38 -16.15
CA LYS A 12 2.97 -14.81 -16.54
C LYS A 12 3.59 -15.70 -15.47
N ILE A 13 3.35 -15.38 -14.20
CA ILE A 13 3.86 -16.15 -13.05
C ILE A 13 3.15 -17.51 -13.02
N LYS A 14 3.91 -18.57 -12.80
CA LYS A 14 3.42 -19.95 -12.72
C LYS A 14 3.74 -20.58 -11.37
N SER A 15 2.94 -21.58 -10.99
CA SER A 15 3.26 -22.43 -9.83
C SER A 15 4.64 -23.07 -10.01
N GLY A 16 5.41 -23.10 -8.91
CA GLY A 16 6.79 -23.58 -8.89
C GLY A 16 7.85 -22.55 -9.33
N ASP A 17 7.47 -21.36 -9.80
CA ASP A 17 8.43 -20.31 -10.16
C ASP A 17 9.23 -19.82 -8.94
N ARG A 18 10.45 -19.33 -9.20
CA ARG A 18 11.25 -18.56 -8.23
C ARG A 18 11.15 -17.09 -8.61
N ILE A 19 10.56 -16.27 -7.75
CA ILE A 19 10.18 -14.90 -8.10
C ILE A 19 11.11 -13.90 -7.40
N LEU A 20 11.75 -13.03 -8.18
CA LEU A 20 12.47 -11.87 -7.66
C LEU A 20 11.62 -10.61 -7.86
N THR A 21 11.38 -9.84 -6.80
CA THR A 21 10.54 -8.64 -6.85
C THR A 21 11.04 -7.55 -5.91
N VAL A 22 10.62 -6.32 -6.17
CA VAL A 22 10.71 -5.25 -5.17
C VAL A 22 9.76 -5.56 -4.00
N ALA A 23 10.18 -5.24 -2.77
CA ALA A 23 9.36 -5.48 -1.59
C ALA A 23 8.12 -4.59 -1.61
N ALA A 24 8.28 -3.30 -1.92
CA ALA A 24 7.19 -2.35 -2.07
C ALA A 24 6.21 -2.43 -0.89
N ASN A 25 6.72 -2.23 0.33
CA ASN A 25 6.06 -2.43 1.64
C ASN A 25 5.59 -3.85 2.00
N GLY A 26 5.80 -4.84 1.12
CA GLY A 26 5.46 -6.24 1.33
C GLY A 26 4.18 -6.67 0.62
N SER A 27 3.20 -5.78 0.43
CA SER A 27 1.91 -6.16 -0.17
C SER A 27 2.05 -6.75 -1.58
N HIS A 28 2.90 -6.14 -2.41
CA HIS A 28 3.17 -6.64 -3.75
C HIS A 28 3.89 -7.99 -3.72
N ALA A 29 4.92 -8.13 -2.89
CA ALA A 29 5.68 -9.37 -2.77
C ALA A 29 4.84 -10.53 -2.21
N LEU A 30 4.07 -10.29 -1.15
CA LEU A 30 3.21 -11.30 -0.53
C LEU A 30 2.07 -11.74 -1.46
N SER A 31 1.56 -10.84 -2.31
CA SER A 31 0.55 -11.21 -3.32
C SER A 31 1.04 -12.26 -4.33
N LYS A 32 2.36 -12.43 -4.49
CA LYS A 32 2.94 -13.43 -5.38
C LYS A 32 2.77 -14.85 -4.85
N LEU A 33 2.59 -15.01 -3.53
CA LEU A 33 2.35 -16.31 -2.91
C LEU A 33 1.05 -16.95 -3.40
N LEU A 34 0.08 -16.15 -3.89
CA LEU A 34 -1.16 -16.67 -4.50
C LEU A 34 -0.92 -17.52 -5.75
N ALA A 35 0.23 -17.38 -6.41
CA ALA A 35 0.58 -18.17 -7.59
C ALA A 35 1.22 -19.52 -7.25
N ASP A 36 1.32 -19.88 -5.96
CA ASP A 36 2.01 -21.09 -5.47
C ASP A 36 3.47 -21.21 -5.99
N PRO A 37 4.31 -20.16 -5.81
CA PRO A 37 5.70 -20.20 -6.24
C PRO A 37 6.53 -21.11 -5.34
N LYS A 38 7.70 -21.53 -5.84
CA LYS A 38 8.70 -22.21 -5.01
C LYS A 38 9.30 -21.27 -3.96
N GLU A 39 9.53 -20.02 -4.33
CA GLU A 39 10.02 -18.97 -3.43
C GLU A 39 9.74 -17.56 -3.99
N VAL A 40 9.63 -16.59 -3.08
CA VAL A 40 9.58 -15.16 -3.41
C VAL A 40 10.71 -14.46 -2.69
N ILE A 41 11.61 -13.83 -3.45
CA ILE A 41 12.71 -13.02 -2.97
C ILE A 41 12.31 -11.55 -3.15
N ALA A 42 12.08 -10.87 -2.03
CA ALA A 42 11.73 -9.45 -2.00
C ALA A 42 12.97 -8.60 -1.66
N LEU A 43 13.33 -7.66 -2.54
CA LEU A 43 14.43 -6.71 -2.33
C LEU A 43 13.91 -5.28 -2.25
N ASP A 44 14.53 -4.44 -1.43
CA ASP A 44 14.22 -3.01 -1.41
C ASP A 44 15.44 -2.20 -1.00
N VAL A 45 15.55 -0.99 -1.53
CA VAL A 45 16.56 -0.01 -1.07
C VAL A 45 16.14 0.63 0.25
N SER A 46 14.84 0.59 0.58
CA SER A 46 14.27 1.15 1.78
C SER A 46 14.20 0.11 2.90
N ALA A 47 15.06 0.24 3.91
CA ALA A 47 15.02 -0.59 5.12
C ALA A 47 13.63 -0.58 5.81
N PRO A 48 12.93 0.56 5.96
CA PRO A 48 11.55 0.59 6.45
C PRO A 48 10.59 -0.33 5.69
N GLN A 49 10.68 -0.38 4.36
CA GLN A 49 9.80 -1.23 3.56
C GLN A 49 10.09 -2.72 3.76
N LEU A 50 11.36 -3.10 3.94
CA LEU A 50 11.73 -4.47 4.29
C LEU A 50 11.21 -4.85 5.68
N HIS A 51 11.29 -3.95 6.67
CA HIS A 51 10.74 -4.21 8.00
C HIS A 51 9.21 -4.29 8.00
N MET A 52 8.53 -3.50 7.17
CA MET A 52 7.08 -3.62 6.94
C MET A 52 6.73 -4.96 6.31
N ALA A 53 7.47 -5.39 5.27
CA ALA A 53 7.22 -6.66 4.61
C ALA A 53 7.40 -7.86 5.56
N LYS A 54 8.47 -7.84 6.38
CA LYS A 54 8.73 -8.88 7.39
C LYS A 54 7.64 -8.90 8.47
N LEU A 55 7.20 -7.74 8.96
CA LEU A 55 6.10 -7.66 9.93
C LEU A 55 4.78 -8.19 9.33
N GLN A 56 4.48 -7.85 8.08
CA GLN A 56 3.30 -8.36 7.39
C GLN A 56 3.34 -9.88 7.22
N ALA A 57 4.48 -10.42 6.79
CA ALA A 57 4.66 -11.87 6.64
C ALA A 57 4.43 -12.60 7.98
N THR A 58 5.09 -12.17 9.05
CA THR A 58 4.92 -12.76 10.39
C THR A 58 3.49 -12.59 10.91
N GLY A 59 2.85 -11.44 10.65
CA GLY A 59 1.46 -11.21 10.99
C GLY A 59 0.51 -12.16 10.26
N MET A 60 0.71 -12.38 8.95
CA MET A 60 -0.11 -13.32 8.17
C MET A 60 0.08 -14.77 8.60
N GLU A 61 1.27 -15.14 9.08
CA GLU A 61 1.58 -16.49 9.57
C GLU A 61 0.95 -16.79 10.93
N LEU A 62 0.90 -15.79 11.82
CA LEU A 62 0.55 -16.01 13.24
C LEU A 62 -0.84 -15.51 13.65
N LEU A 63 -1.39 -14.53 12.94
CA LEU A 63 -2.65 -13.90 13.31
C LEU A 63 -3.81 -14.44 12.48
N SER A 64 -5.01 -14.40 13.07
CA SER A 64 -6.23 -14.57 12.27
C SER A 64 -6.33 -13.46 11.22
N ARG A 65 -7.09 -13.67 10.15
CA ARG A 65 -7.33 -12.64 9.14
C ARG A 65 -7.87 -11.34 9.76
N SER A 66 -8.77 -11.46 10.74
CA SER A 66 -9.36 -10.30 11.41
C SER A 66 -8.30 -9.52 12.19
N ASP A 67 -7.49 -10.22 12.98
CA ASP A 67 -6.43 -9.62 13.79
C ASP A 67 -5.34 -9.02 12.91
N PHE A 68 -4.96 -9.68 11.82
CA PHE A 68 -4.05 -9.11 10.84
C PHE A 68 -4.61 -7.80 10.25
N CYS A 69 -5.89 -7.78 9.86
CA CYS A 69 -6.54 -6.56 9.40
C CYS A 69 -6.50 -5.45 10.48
N THR A 70 -6.73 -5.79 11.74
CA THR A 70 -6.61 -4.86 12.87
C THR A 70 -5.19 -4.30 13.00
N LEU A 71 -4.17 -5.16 13.04
CA LEU A 71 -2.76 -4.78 13.17
C LEU A 71 -2.33 -3.81 12.05
N ILE A 72 -2.70 -4.14 10.81
CA ILE A 72 -2.37 -3.29 9.65
C ILE A 72 -3.16 -1.98 9.65
N GLY A 73 -4.26 -1.88 10.40
CA GLY A 73 -5.06 -0.67 10.53
C GLY A 73 -6.20 -0.56 9.52
N ILE A 74 -6.65 -1.69 8.96
CA ILE A 74 -7.93 -1.77 8.25
C ILE A 74 -9.01 -1.49 9.31
N ASN A 75 -9.82 -0.45 9.09
CA ASN A 75 -10.76 0.11 10.09
C ASN A 75 -10.14 0.86 11.28
N ARG A 76 -8.95 1.49 11.12
CA ARG A 76 -8.26 2.24 12.21
C ARG A 76 -9.12 3.17 13.09
N ARG A 77 -10.23 3.71 12.57
CA ARG A 77 -11.14 4.60 13.33
C ARG A 77 -12.08 3.87 14.28
N LYS A 78 -12.34 2.58 14.02
CA LYS A 78 -13.25 1.75 14.82
C LYS A 78 -12.52 0.94 15.89
N ILE A 79 -11.22 0.77 15.74
CA ILE A 79 -10.41 -0.13 16.57
C ILE A 79 -9.47 0.69 17.44
N ALA A 80 -9.45 0.38 18.74
CA ALA A 80 -8.61 1.04 19.73
C ALA A 80 -7.12 0.92 19.37
N LYS A 81 -6.34 1.95 19.75
CA LYS A 81 -4.88 1.95 19.55
C LYS A 81 -4.20 0.83 20.33
N SER A 82 -4.68 0.55 21.54
CA SER A 82 -4.14 -0.49 22.43
C SER A 82 -4.25 -1.89 21.81
N GLU A 83 -5.35 -2.19 21.11
CA GLU A 83 -5.57 -3.49 20.48
C GLU A 83 -4.51 -3.80 19.42
N ARG A 84 -4.05 -2.78 18.66
CA ARG A 84 -2.94 -2.95 17.70
C ARG A 84 -1.61 -3.22 18.38
N LEU A 85 -1.34 -2.60 19.53
CA LEU A 85 -0.14 -2.87 20.30
C LEU A 85 -0.13 -4.27 20.90
N GLU A 86 -1.28 -4.75 21.38
CA GLU A 86 -1.44 -6.11 21.88
C GLU A 86 -1.14 -7.15 20.79
N LEU A 87 -1.66 -6.92 19.58
CA LEU A 87 -1.38 -7.78 18.42
C LEU A 87 0.09 -7.71 17.99
N TYR A 88 0.72 -6.54 18.05
CA TYR A 88 2.16 -6.44 17.82
C TYR A 88 2.93 -7.26 18.86
N GLU A 89 2.63 -7.12 20.15
CA GLU A 89 3.30 -7.87 21.21
C GLU A 89 3.15 -9.39 21.01
N HIS A 90 1.98 -9.83 20.53
CA HIS A 90 1.73 -11.25 20.20
C HIS A 90 2.70 -11.79 19.14
N ILE A 91 2.99 -11.03 18.09
CA ILE A 91 3.89 -11.47 17.01
C ILE A 91 5.36 -11.08 17.24
N ARG A 92 5.62 -10.20 18.21
CA ARG A 92 6.92 -9.53 18.41
C ARG A 92 8.07 -10.49 18.64
N SER A 93 7.83 -11.61 19.33
CA SER A 93 8.86 -12.62 19.63
C SER A 93 9.28 -13.43 18.40
N ALA A 94 8.41 -13.54 17.39
CA ALA A 94 8.67 -14.25 16.14
C ALA A 94 9.38 -13.38 15.08
N LEU A 95 9.42 -12.07 15.28
CA LEU A 95 10.12 -11.15 14.38
C LEU A 95 11.64 -11.36 14.46
N LYS A 96 12.31 -11.24 13.31
CA LYS A 96 13.78 -11.18 13.26
C LYS A 96 14.30 -10.02 14.12
N PRO A 97 15.45 -10.17 14.80
CA PRO A 97 15.95 -9.17 15.76
C PRO A 97 16.01 -7.74 15.20
N GLU A 98 16.46 -7.56 13.96
CA GLU A 98 16.53 -6.24 13.33
C GLU A 98 15.16 -5.61 13.05
N THR A 99 14.16 -6.44 12.76
CA THR A 99 12.78 -5.98 12.47
C THR A 99 12.04 -5.65 13.74
N LYS A 100 12.20 -6.50 14.77
CA LYS A 100 11.74 -6.20 16.12
C LYS A 100 12.32 -4.88 16.63
N ALA A 101 13.63 -4.71 16.54
CA ALA A 101 14.30 -3.49 17.01
C ALA A 101 13.85 -2.23 16.26
N TYR A 102 13.51 -2.35 14.97
CA TYR A 102 12.93 -1.25 14.19
C TYR A 102 11.53 -0.88 14.71
N TRP A 103 10.64 -1.87 14.83
CA TRP A 103 9.25 -1.63 15.23
C TRP A 103 9.09 -1.24 16.70
N ASP A 104 9.97 -1.73 17.58
CA ASP A 104 10.05 -1.29 18.99
C ASP A 104 10.35 0.22 19.11
N LYS A 105 11.01 0.82 18.10
CA LYS A 105 11.26 2.27 18.04
C LYS A 105 10.17 3.04 17.31
N CYS A 106 9.20 2.35 16.73
CA CYS A 106 8.19 2.87 15.81
C CYS A 106 6.76 2.50 16.26
N LEU A 107 6.55 2.28 17.56
CA LEU A 107 5.26 1.84 18.13
C LEU A 107 4.11 2.79 17.82
N ASN A 108 4.39 4.10 17.70
CA ASN A 108 3.40 5.10 17.31
C ASN A 108 2.78 4.80 15.93
N TYR A 109 3.55 4.24 14.99
CA TYR A 109 3.01 3.86 13.67
C TYR A 109 2.12 2.61 13.75
N ILE A 110 2.39 1.70 14.69
CA ILE A 110 1.53 0.55 14.96
C ILE A 110 0.22 1.03 15.59
N GLU A 111 0.31 1.90 16.60
CA GLU A 111 -0.85 2.51 17.24
C GLU A 111 -1.75 3.26 16.24
N ASP A 112 -1.17 4.02 15.31
CA ASP A 112 -1.93 4.84 14.35
C ASP A 112 -2.46 4.03 13.14
N GLY A 113 -2.00 2.80 12.98
CA GLY A 113 -2.30 1.92 11.86
C GLY A 113 -1.28 2.02 10.74
N LEU A 114 -0.66 0.88 10.43
CA LEU A 114 0.47 0.74 9.51
C LEU A 114 0.13 1.06 8.05
N LEU A 115 -1.12 0.84 7.62
CA LEU A 115 -1.56 1.07 6.23
C LEU A 115 -1.38 2.51 5.75
N TYR A 116 -1.37 3.48 6.68
CA TYR A 116 -1.29 4.91 6.35
C TYR A 116 0.01 5.56 6.83
N CYS A 117 0.97 4.77 7.31
CA CYS A 117 2.18 5.32 7.90
C CYS A 117 3.21 5.75 6.83
N GLY A 118 3.08 5.29 5.59
CA GLY A 118 4.02 5.61 4.51
C GLY A 118 3.94 7.07 4.08
N LYS A 119 5.10 7.63 3.69
CA LYS A 119 5.18 9.00 3.13
C LYS A 119 4.24 9.17 1.93
N GLN A 120 4.24 8.20 1.03
CA GLN A 120 3.40 8.25 -0.16
C GLN A 120 1.92 8.22 0.20
N ASP A 121 1.50 7.35 1.12
CA ASP A 121 0.11 7.25 1.58
C ASP A 121 -0.38 8.57 2.17
N ARG A 122 0.45 9.25 2.97
CA ARG A 122 0.13 10.56 3.54
C ARG A 122 -0.05 11.62 2.46
N ILE A 123 0.87 11.68 1.49
CA ILE A 123 0.82 12.64 0.38
C ILE A 123 -0.43 12.40 -0.48
N VAL A 124 -0.73 11.15 -0.84
CA VAL A 124 -1.93 10.80 -1.61
C VAL A 124 -3.19 11.14 -0.83
N ASN A 125 -3.24 10.81 0.46
CA ASN A 125 -4.40 11.13 1.30
C ASN A 125 -4.61 12.65 1.46
N GLU A 126 -3.54 13.44 1.60
CA GLU A 126 -3.62 14.91 1.60
C GLU A 126 -4.14 15.42 0.25
N PHE A 127 -3.54 14.96 -0.85
CA PHE A 127 -3.92 15.36 -2.20
C PHE A 127 -5.39 15.06 -2.49
N SER A 128 -5.85 13.82 -2.25
CA SER A 128 -7.22 13.40 -2.52
C SER A 128 -8.26 14.16 -1.68
N LYS A 129 -7.92 14.59 -0.47
CA LYS A 129 -8.86 15.29 0.42
C LYS A 129 -8.88 16.80 0.23
N SER A 130 -7.76 17.40 -0.15
CA SER A 130 -7.59 18.84 -0.09
C SER A 130 -7.28 19.47 -1.44
N ARG A 131 -6.70 18.75 -2.39
CA ARG A 131 -6.30 19.30 -3.71
C ARG A 131 -7.19 18.82 -4.83
N LEU A 132 -7.51 17.52 -4.85
CA LEU A 132 -8.34 16.96 -5.90
C LEU A 132 -9.73 17.63 -5.99
N PRO A 133 -10.43 17.93 -4.87
CA PRO A 133 -11.72 18.64 -4.91
C PRO A 133 -11.62 20.11 -5.36
N GLU A 134 -10.42 20.72 -5.32
CA GLU A 134 -10.18 22.07 -5.87
C GLU A 134 -10.04 22.05 -7.40
N ILE A 135 -9.76 20.88 -7.98
CA ILE A 135 -9.47 20.68 -9.41
C ILE A 135 -10.68 20.10 -10.15
N HIS A 136 -11.32 19.11 -9.53
CA HIS A 136 -12.44 18.35 -10.08
C HIS A 136 -13.58 18.34 -9.07
N ASP A 137 -14.81 18.53 -9.54
CA ASP A 137 -15.99 18.34 -8.70
C ASP A 137 -16.23 16.86 -8.41
N ASP A 138 -17.09 16.59 -7.41
CA ASP A 138 -17.42 15.23 -6.98
C ASP A 138 -18.01 14.39 -8.12
N SER A 139 -18.74 15.02 -9.05
CA SER A 139 -19.32 14.34 -10.22
C SER A 139 -18.24 13.82 -11.15
N THR A 140 -17.24 14.66 -11.46
CA THR A 140 -16.10 14.30 -12.31
C THR A 140 -15.26 13.20 -11.68
N ILE A 141 -15.00 13.30 -10.36
CA ILE A 141 -14.26 12.27 -9.62
C ILE A 141 -15.03 10.94 -9.64
N LYS A 142 -16.34 10.99 -9.39
CA LYS A 142 -17.19 9.79 -9.43
C LYS A 142 -17.20 9.16 -10.81
N GLN A 143 -17.37 9.97 -11.87
CA GLN A 143 -17.33 9.49 -13.24
C GLN A 143 -16.00 8.80 -13.55
N TYR A 144 -14.86 9.38 -13.14
CA TYR A 144 -13.55 8.75 -13.29
C TYR A 144 -13.46 7.39 -12.59
N LEU A 145 -13.99 7.27 -11.37
CA LEU A 145 -13.98 6.02 -10.60
C LEU A 145 -14.94 4.95 -11.17
N GLU A 146 -15.96 5.37 -11.91
CA GLU A 146 -16.95 4.51 -12.57
C GLU A 146 -16.56 4.11 -13.99
N LEU A 147 -15.49 4.69 -14.55
CA LEU A 147 -14.93 4.26 -15.84
C LEU A 147 -14.59 2.77 -15.77
N GLY A 148 -15.16 2.00 -16.70
CA GLY A 148 -14.84 0.59 -16.89
C GLY A 148 -13.47 0.38 -17.52
N ASP A 149 -13.20 -0.84 -17.99
CA ASP A 149 -11.92 -1.21 -18.62
C ASP A 149 -11.80 -0.80 -20.11
N ASP A 150 -12.65 0.12 -20.60
CA ASP A 150 -12.55 0.63 -21.98
C ASP A 150 -11.44 1.69 -22.09
N MET A 151 -10.30 1.30 -22.66
CA MET A 151 -9.15 2.17 -22.84
C MET A 151 -9.45 3.42 -23.69
N GLY A 152 -10.36 3.32 -24.65
CA GLY A 152 -10.72 4.45 -25.52
C GLY A 152 -11.53 5.50 -24.76
N GLU A 153 -12.49 5.05 -23.95
CA GLU A 153 -13.27 5.91 -23.05
C GLU A 153 -12.39 6.56 -21.99
N GLN A 154 -11.52 5.79 -21.32
CA GLN A 154 -10.57 6.31 -20.34
C GLN A 154 -9.66 7.38 -20.94
N LEU A 155 -9.16 7.17 -22.16
CA LEU A 155 -8.29 8.13 -22.82
C LEU A 155 -9.02 9.42 -23.22
N ARG A 156 -10.25 9.30 -23.74
CA ARG A 156 -11.10 10.48 -24.05
C ARG A 156 -11.40 11.27 -22.79
N PHE A 157 -11.90 10.60 -21.74
CA PHE A 157 -12.19 11.25 -20.46
C PHE A 157 -10.95 11.92 -19.89
N HIS A 158 -9.80 11.24 -19.92
CA HIS A 158 -8.54 11.82 -19.46
C HIS A 158 -8.20 13.10 -20.24
N ASN A 159 -8.21 13.04 -21.57
CA ASN A 159 -7.74 14.16 -22.39
C ASN A 159 -8.70 15.35 -22.40
N GLU A 160 -10.00 15.09 -22.39
CA GLU A 160 -11.04 16.11 -22.53
C GLU A 160 -11.48 16.71 -21.20
N ILE A 161 -11.47 15.92 -20.12
CA ILE A 161 -12.03 16.31 -18.81
C ILE A 161 -10.96 16.36 -17.72
N TRP A 162 -10.20 15.27 -17.53
CA TRP A 162 -9.29 15.15 -16.38
C TRP A 162 -8.03 16.01 -16.50
N ASN A 163 -7.42 16.05 -17.69
CA ASN A 163 -6.06 16.56 -17.90
C ASN A 163 -5.97 18.09 -18.06
N SER A 164 -6.62 18.81 -17.14
CA SER A 164 -6.72 20.26 -17.07
C SER A 164 -5.39 20.92 -16.63
N LYS A 165 -5.27 22.25 -16.83
CA LYS A 165 -4.09 23.01 -16.35
C LYS A 165 -3.94 22.94 -14.82
N PRO A 166 -5.00 23.12 -14.00
CA PRO A 166 -4.91 22.92 -12.55
C PRO A 166 -4.48 21.51 -12.16
N TRP A 167 -5.01 20.48 -12.82
CA TRP A 167 -4.58 19.09 -12.61
C TRP A 167 -3.08 18.91 -12.83
N ARG A 168 -2.56 19.33 -13.99
CA ARG A 168 -1.12 19.17 -14.32
C ARG A 168 -0.21 19.85 -13.30
N LYS A 169 -0.60 21.04 -12.82
CA LYS A 169 0.15 21.78 -11.79
C LYS A 169 0.19 21.00 -10.49
N GLU A 170 -0.97 20.62 -9.95
CA GLU A 170 -1.03 19.95 -8.64
C GLU A 170 -0.49 18.52 -8.70
N TYR A 171 -0.68 17.81 -9.81
CA TYR A 171 -0.02 16.52 -10.06
C TYR A 171 1.50 16.66 -10.05
N THR A 172 2.05 17.71 -10.68
CA THR A 172 3.50 17.98 -10.64
C THR A 172 3.99 18.28 -9.22
N ASN A 173 3.24 19.07 -8.44
CA ASN A 173 3.55 19.34 -7.04
C ASN A 173 3.58 18.06 -6.21
N MET A 174 2.57 17.20 -6.36
CA MET A 174 2.50 15.90 -5.69
C MET A 174 3.69 15.00 -6.06
N ARG A 175 4.01 14.90 -7.36
CA ARG A 175 5.15 14.12 -7.87
C ARG A 175 6.49 14.60 -7.29
N ASN A 176 6.67 15.91 -7.17
CA ASN A 176 7.88 16.48 -6.55
C ASN A 176 7.96 16.13 -5.06
N LYS A 177 6.84 16.12 -4.32
CA LYS A 177 6.81 15.67 -2.91
C LYS A 177 7.23 14.19 -2.76
N PHE A 178 6.87 13.32 -3.72
CA PHE A 178 7.33 11.92 -3.72
C PHE A 178 8.84 11.79 -3.91
N ALA A 179 9.43 12.59 -4.79
CA ALA A 179 10.86 12.55 -5.10
C ALA A 179 11.75 13.18 -4.01
N ALA A 180 11.19 14.02 -3.14
CA ALA A 180 11.93 14.60 -2.03
C ALA A 180 12.48 13.51 -1.09
N PRO A 181 13.64 13.70 -0.45
CA PRO A 181 14.12 12.83 0.63
C PRO A 181 13.10 12.72 1.77
N VAL A 182 13.17 11.64 2.54
CA VAL A 182 12.40 11.46 3.80
C VAL A 182 13.20 12.03 4.96
#